data_AF-A0A2N5CKX1-F1
#
_entry.id   AF-A0A2N5CKX1-F1
#
_cell.length_a   1.000
_cell.length_b   1.000
_cell.length_c   1.000
_cell.angle_alpha   90.00
_cell.angle_beta   90.00
_cell.angle_gamma   90.00
#
_symmetry.space_group_name_H-M   'P 1'
#
loop_
_entity.id
_entity.type
_entity.pdbx_description
1 polymer ?
#
loop_
_entity_poly.entity_id
_entity_poly.type
_entity_poly.pdbx_seq_one_letter_code
_entity_poly.pdbx_strand_id
1 'polypeptide(L)'
;MTARTPVETEILTLARPWLRSLNRTTAAFGRAATAWRLADVVGAAGFAAGLAFGIDALTRSLAEALPFLALALVSALARGFLAARAARAGAEAAARAKAHARREAAASLLA
;
A
#
# COMPACT_ATOMS: atom_id res chain seq x y z
N MET A 1 -6.23 23.79 -3.06
CA MET A 1 -7.00 23.60 -1.81
C MET A 1 -8.43 24.03 -2.08
N THR A 2 -9.31 23.10 -2.42
CA THR A 2 -10.74 23.38 -2.58
C THR A 2 -11.38 23.47 -1.21
N ALA A 3 -11.98 24.62 -0.88
CA ALA A 3 -12.71 24.82 0.37
C ALA A 3 -13.92 23.88 0.40
N ARG A 4 -14.06 23.08 1.47
CA ARG A 4 -15.23 22.22 1.67
C ARG A 4 -16.43 23.06 2.05
N THR A 5 -17.61 22.65 1.58
CA THR A 5 -18.87 23.33 1.89
C THR A 5 -19.24 23.13 3.36
N PRO A 6 -20.00 24.06 3.98
CA PRO A 6 -20.42 23.93 5.38
C PRO A 6 -21.17 22.61 5.65
N VAL A 7 -21.97 22.14 4.67
CA VAL A 7 -22.71 20.87 4.73
C VAL A 7 -21.76 19.66 4.76
N GLU A 8 -20.71 19.64 3.92
CA GLU A 8 -19.71 18.57 3.98
C GLU A 8 -19.01 18.52 5.33
N THR A 9 -18.78 19.68 5.95
CA THR A 9 -18.09 19.78 7.23
C THR A 9 -18.93 19.21 8.37
N GLU A 10 -20.24 19.46 8.35
CA GLU A 10 -21.19 18.92 9.32
C GLU A 10 -21.34 17.40 9.18
N ILE A 11 -21.52 16.90 7.94
CA ILE A 11 -21.58 15.46 7.65
C ILE A 11 -20.31 14.75 8.14
N LEU A 12 -19.14 15.32 7.86
CA LEU A 12 -17.86 14.73 8.30
C LEU A 12 -17.69 14.74 9.82
N THR A 13 -18.26 15.73 10.50
CA THR A 13 -18.20 15.83 11.96
C THR A 13 -19.08 14.76 12.60
N LEU A 14 -20.29 14.55 12.08
CA LEU A 14 -21.22 13.52 12.53
C LEU A 14 -20.73 12.10 12.18
N ALA A 15 -20.13 11.92 11.00
CA ALA A 15 -19.58 10.63 10.58
C ALA A 15 -18.26 10.26 11.29
N ARG A 16 -17.57 11.23 11.91
CA ARG A 16 -16.23 11.06 12.50
C ARG A 16 -16.12 9.95 13.54
N PRO A 17 -17.05 9.82 14.52
CA PRO A 17 -17.00 8.77 15.53
C PRO A 17 -17.18 7.38 14.91
N TRP A 18 -18.12 7.26 13.97
CA TRP A 18 -18.36 6.02 13.23
C TRP A 18 -17.17 5.64 12.35
N LEU A 19 -16.57 6.58 11.62
CA LEU A 19 -15.33 6.38 10.86
C LEU A 19 -14.16 5.95 11.75
N ARG A 20 -14.04 6.52 12.96
CA ARG A 20 -13.04 6.07 13.93
C ARG A 20 -13.30 4.64 14.42
N SER A 21 -14.56 4.26 14.64
CA SER A 21 -14.92 2.89 15.00
C SER A 21 -14.51 1.92 13.89
N LEU A 22 -14.93 2.17 12.66
CA LEU A 22 -14.56 1.38 11.49
C LEU A 22 -13.04 1.30 11.30
N ASN A 23 -12.32 2.40 11.50
CA ASN A 23 -10.87 2.42 11.39
C ASN A 23 -10.21 1.55 12.47
N ARG A 24 -10.71 1.51 13.71
CA ARG A 24 -10.18 0.60 14.75
C ARG A 24 -10.39 -0.86 14.38
N THR A 25 -11.58 -1.21 13.88
CA THR A 25 -11.94 -2.58 13.49
C THR A 25 -11.12 -3.06 12.29
N THR A 26 -10.69 -2.14 11.42
CA THR A 26 -9.89 -2.45 10.21
C THR A 26 -8.39 -2.15 10.36
N ALA A 27 -7.96 -1.55 11.47
CA ALA A 27 -6.57 -1.12 11.72
C ALA A 27 -5.55 -2.27 11.63
N ALA A 28 -5.94 -3.49 12.00
CA ALA A 28 -5.08 -4.66 11.90
C ALA A 28 -4.65 -4.95 10.44
N PHE A 29 -5.55 -4.75 9.48
CA PHE A 29 -5.25 -4.90 8.05
C PHE A 29 -4.36 -3.77 7.53
N GLY A 30 -4.56 -2.54 8.03
CA GLY A 30 -3.71 -1.39 7.70
C GLY A 30 -2.27 -1.58 8.17
N ARG A 31 -2.05 -2.13 9.37
CA ARG A 31 -0.70 -2.43 9.90
C ARG A 31 0.05 -3.46 9.06
N ALA A 32 -0.63 -4.51 8.60
CA ALA A 32 -0.04 -5.51 7.72
C ALA A 32 0.43 -4.89 6.39
N ALA A 33 -0.40 -4.02 5.77
CA ALA A 33 -0.02 -3.32 4.55
C ALA A 33 1.19 -2.38 4.75
N THR A 34 1.26 -1.68 5.88
CA THR A 34 2.44 -0.85 6.24
C THR A 34 3.70 -1.69 6.43
N ALA A 35 3.60 -2.84 7.10
CA ALA A 35 4.73 -3.76 7.27
C ALA A 35 5.27 -4.28 5.93
N TRP A 36 4.38 -4.64 4.99
CA TRP A 36 4.78 -5.03 3.63
C TRP A 36 5.44 -3.88 2.86
N ARG A 37 4.98 -2.64 3.03
CA ARG A 37 5.66 -1.46 2.46
C ARG A 37 7.03 -1.20 3.08
N LEU A 38 7.20 -1.42 4.38
CA LEU A 38 8.50 -1.28 5.02
C LEU A 38 9.48 -2.36 4.56
N ALA A 39 8.99 -3.58 4.35
CA ALA A 39 9.79 -4.65 3.76
C ALA A 39 10.25 -4.33 2.32
N ASP A 40 9.42 -3.62 1.55
CA ASP A 40 9.75 -3.18 0.19
C ASP A 40 10.95 -2.23 0.13
N VAL A 41 11.30 -1.53 1.21
CA VAL A 41 12.45 -0.61 1.28
C VAL A 41 13.76 -1.32 0.94
N VAL A 42 13.94 -2.56 1.38
CA VAL A 42 15.13 -3.37 1.08
C VAL A 42 15.21 -3.65 -0.42
N GLY A 43 14.09 -3.98 -1.06
CA GLY A 43 14.02 -4.15 -2.50
C GLY A 43 14.31 -2.84 -3.26
N ALA A 44 13.92 -1.69 -2.71
CA ALA A 44 14.21 -0.37 -3.29
C ALA A 44 15.71 -0.08 -3.28
N ALA A 45 16.34 -0.30 -2.13
CA ALA A 45 17.77 -0.12 -1.96
C ALA A 45 18.56 -1.05 -2.90
N GLY A 46 18.18 -2.32 -2.98
CA GLY A 46 18.78 -3.29 -3.89
C GLY A 46 18.64 -2.91 -5.38
N PHE A 47 17.46 -2.41 -5.77
CA PHE A 47 17.23 -1.92 -7.13
C PHE A 47 18.09 -0.69 -7.46
N ALA A 48 18.13 0.29 -6.56
CA ALA A 48 18.92 1.50 -6.75
C ALA A 48 20.43 1.20 -6.82
N ALA A 49 20.91 0.33 -5.92
CA ALA A 49 22.30 -0.12 -5.93
C ALA A 49 22.63 -0.90 -7.21
N GLY A 50 21.78 -1.83 -7.62
CA GLY A 50 21.95 -2.60 -8.86
C GLY A 50 22.02 -1.71 -10.10
N LEU A 51 21.20 -0.66 -10.17
CA LEU A 51 21.30 0.33 -11.25
C LEU A 51 22.56 1.18 -11.16
N ALA A 52 22.92 1.68 -9.97
CA ALA A 52 24.10 2.52 -9.79
C ALA A 52 25.38 1.78 -10.22
N PHE A 53 25.58 0.56 -9.72
CA PHE A 53 26.73 -0.26 -10.08
C PHE A 53 26.63 -0.84 -11.50
N GLY A 54 25.42 -1.16 -11.96
CA GLY A 54 25.21 -1.71 -13.31
C GLY A 54 25.49 -0.69 -14.41
N ILE A 55 25.06 0.57 -14.23
CA ILE A 55 25.34 1.66 -15.16
C ILE A 55 26.84 1.97 -15.19
N ASP A 56 27.49 2.02 -14.02
CA ASP A 56 28.93 2.22 -13.94
C ASP A 56 29.72 1.07 -14.60
N ALA A 57 29.35 -0.18 -14.35
CA ALA A 57 29.99 -1.35 -14.96
C ALA A 57 29.72 -1.46 -16.48
N LEU A 58 28.56 -0.99 -16.96
CA LEU A 58 28.22 -0.94 -18.39
C LEU A 58 29.22 -0.10 -19.19
N THR A 59 29.82 0.92 -18.56
CA THR A 59 30.86 1.73 -19.20
C THR A 59 32.15 0.95 -19.50
N ARG A 60 32.38 -0.16 -18.78
CA ARG A 60 33.55 -1.03 -18.91
C ARG A 60 33.26 -2.24 -19.79
N SER A 61 32.22 -3.01 -19.45
CA SER A 61 31.72 -4.10 -20.29
C SER A 61 30.32 -4.57 -19.90
N LEU A 62 29.59 -5.14 -20.86
CA LEU A 62 28.29 -5.75 -20.59
C LEU A 62 28.39 -6.96 -19.65
N ALA A 63 29.48 -7.72 -19.73
CA ALA A 63 29.70 -8.89 -18.88
C ALA A 63 29.89 -8.50 -17.40
N GLU A 64 30.58 -7.39 -17.13
CA GLU A 64 30.74 -6.85 -15.77
C GLU A 64 29.45 -6.24 -15.21
N ALA A 65 28.58 -5.70 -16.08
CA ALA A 65 27.30 -5.14 -15.68
C ALA A 65 26.22 -6.19 -15.39
N LEU A 66 26.34 -7.37 -15.98
CA LEU A 66 25.36 -8.44 -15.89
C LEU A 66 24.94 -8.80 -14.45
N PRO A 67 25.85 -9.00 -13.47
CA PRO A 67 25.45 -9.30 -12.09
C PRO A 67 24.66 -8.17 -11.43
N PHE A 68 24.99 -6.91 -11.72
CA PHE A 68 24.31 -5.75 -11.13
C PHE A 68 22.94 -5.50 -11.77
N LEU A 69 22.83 -5.73 -13.09
CA LEU A 69 21.55 -5.71 -13.80
C LEU A 69 20.64 -6.86 -13.35
N ALA A 70 21.19 -8.05 -13.11
CA ALA A 70 20.46 -9.17 -12.53
C ALA A 70 19.95 -8.83 -11.13
N LEU A 71 20.78 -8.21 -10.29
CA LEU A 71 20.39 -7.73 -8.96
C LEU A 71 19.25 -6.71 -9.05
N ALA A 72 19.35 -5.75 -9.98
CA ALA A 72 18.29 -4.77 -10.20
C ALA A 72 16.98 -5.45 -10.66
N LEU A 73 17.05 -6.37 -11.62
CA LEU A 73 15.88 -7.09 -12.12
C LEU A 73 15.21 -7.92 -11.03
N VAL A 74 15.96 -8.71 -10.27
CA VAL A 74 15.45 -9.53 -9.17
C VAL A 74 14.81 -8.64 -8.10
N SER A 75 15.45 -7.52 -7.77
CA SER A 75 14.91 -6.54 -6.82
C SER A 75 13.59 -5.95 -7.33
N ALA A 76 13.51 -5.57 -8.61
CA ALA A 76 12.28 -5.03 -9.21
C ALA A 76 11.13 -6.06 -9.22
N LEU A 77 11.42 -7.32 -9.55
CA LEU A 77 10.43 -8.40 -9.52
C LEU A 77 9.93 -8.67 -8.10
N ALA A 78 10.83 -8.69 -7.11
CA ALA A 78 10.45 -8.83 -5.71
C ALA A 78 9.49 -7.70 -5.29
N ARG A 79 9.82 -6.43 -5.61
CA ARG A 79 8.97 -5.25 -5.33
C ARG A 79 7.60 -5.38 -5.98
N GLY A 80 7.55 -5.79 -7.25
CA GLY A 80 6.30 -6.00 -7.98
C GLY A 80 5.42 -7.08 -7.33
N PHE A 81 6.02 -8.19 -6.90
CA PHE A 81 5.31 -9.27 -6.22
C PHE A 81 4.77 -8.84 -4.84
N LEU A 82 5.60 -8.17 -4.05
CA LEU A 82 5.24 -7.58 -2.75
C LEU A 82 4.07 -6.60 -2.88
N ALA A 83 4.14 -5.69 -3.86
CA ALA A 83 3.08 -4.74 -4.15
C ALA A 83 1.78 -5.44 -4.57
N ALA A 84 1.85 -6.46 -5.42
CA ALA A 84 0.68 -7.23 -5.85
C ALA A 84 0.01 -7.96 -4.67
N ARG A 85 0.79 -8.55 -3.76
CA ARG A 85 0.27 -9.19 -2.54
C ARG A 85 -0.37 -8.18 -1.59
N ALA A 86 0.28 -7.02 -1.39
CA ALA A 86 -0.28 -5.95 -0.58
C ALA A 86 -1.59 -5.40 -1.16
N ALA A 87 -1.68 -5.25 -2.49
CA ALA A 87 -2.88 -4.81 -3.18
C ALA A 87 -4.05 -5.80 -3.02
N ARG A 88 -3.79 -7.11 -3.15
CA ARG A 88 -4.81 -8.15 -2.92
C ARG A 88 -5.30 -8.15 -1.48
N ALA A 89 -4.39 -8.13 -0.51
CA ALA A 89 -4.75 -8.07 0.91
C ALA A 89 -5.54 -6.80 1.25
N GLY A 90 -5.15 -5.66 0.67
CA GLY A 90 -5.88 -4.40 0.79
C GLY A 90 -7.28 -4.45 0.18
N ALA A 91 -7.44 -5.07 -1.00
CA ALA A 91 -8.72 -5.24 -1.67
C ALA A 91 -9.67 -6.14 -0.85
N GLU A 92 -9.18 -7.25 -0.31
CA GLU A 92 -9.95 -8.12 0.58
C GLU A 92 -10.37 -7.41 1.87
N ALA A 93 -9.45 -6.65 2.49
CA ALA A 93 -9.75 -5.85 3.67
C ALA A 93 -10.81 -4.78 3.39
N ALA A 94 -10.73 -4.09 2.25
CA ALA A 94 -11.72 -3.10 1.82
C ALA A 94 -13.09 -3.74 1.55
N ALA A 95 -13.12 -4.93 0.92
CA ALA A 95 -14.35 -5.67 0.68
C ALA A 95 -15.03 -6.06 2.01
N ARG A 96 -14.26 -6.56 2.99
CA ARG A 96 -14.76 -6.89 4.34
C ARG A 96 -15.24 -5.66 5.10
N ALA A 97 -14.52 -4.54 5.02
CA ALA A 97 -14.94 -3.27 5.62
C ALA A 97 -16.27 -2.76 5.02
N LYS A 98 -16.42 -2.84 3.69
CA LYS A 98 -17.67 -2.49 3.00
C LYS A 98 -18.84 -3.39 3.40
N ALA A 99 -18.60 -4.69 3.52
CA ALA A 99 -19.61 -5.64 3.96
C ALA A 99 -20.05 -5.39 5.42
N HIS A 100 -19.11 -5.08 6.31
CA HIS A 100 -19.39 -4.76 7.71
C HIS A 100 -20.20 -3.46 7.83
N ALA A 101 -19.79 -2.40 7.14
CA ALA A 101 -20.51 -1.12 7.13
C ALA A 101 -21.97 -1.27 6.61
N ARG A 102 -22.19 -2.11 5.59
CA ARG A 102 -23.55 -2.40 5.10
C ARG A 102 -24.42 -3.11 6.14
N ARG A 103 -23.84 -4.03 6.92
CA ARG A 103 -24.57 -4.75 7.96
C ARG A 103 -24.92 -3.84 9.13
N GLU A 104 -23.99 -2.99 9.56
CA GLU A 104 -24.28 -1.98 10.60
C GLU A 104 -25.37 -1.01 10.14
N ALA A 105 -25.29 -0.50 8.90
CA ALA A 105 -26.31 0.40 8.36
C ALA A 105 -27.68 -0.27 8.27
N ALA A 106 -27.74 -1.53 7.83
CA ALA A 106 -28.98 -2.31 7.80
C ALA A 106 -29.54 -2.53 9.21
N ALA A 107 -28.68 -2.81 10.19
CA ALA A 107 -29.09 -2.98 11.58
C ALA A 107 -29.62 -1.67 12.20
N SER A 108 -29.02 -0.52 11.88
CA SER A 108 -29.49 0.79 12.35
C SER A 108 -30.79 1.26 11.70
N LEU A 109 -31.19 0.68 10.57
CA LEU A 109 -32.48 0.96 9.92
C LEU A 109 -33.61 0.07 10.46
N LEU A 110 -33.27 -1.04 11.11
CA LEU A 110 -34.21 -2.01 11.66
C LEU A 110 -34.39 -1.87 13.19
N ALA A 111 -33.62 -0.98 13.82
CA ALA A 111 -33.69 -0.64 15.25
C ALA A 111 -34.43 0.69 15.44
#